data_AF-A0A088EZ60-F1
#
_entry.id   AF-A0A088EZ60-F1
#
_cell.length_a   1.000
_cell.length_b   1.000
_cell.length_c   1.000
_cell.angle_alpha   90.00
_cell.angle_beta   90.00
_cell.angle_gamma   90.00
#
_symmetry.space_group_name_H-M   'P 1'
#
loop_
_entity.id
_entity.type
_entity.pdbx_description
1 polymer ?
#
loop_
_entity_poly.entity_id
_entity_poly.type
_entity_poly.pdbx_seq_one_letter_code
_entity_poly.pdbx_strand_id
1 'polypeptide(L)'
;MGNKKEKIVEVSRFDKYAEINEVYSSLDRTYQINVPSNFRMLCTILDVKVDDILKDFMWLVSYSVHSNTTNKRRKAARKFFMSCRYGQPGYSEEQINQMFDELKAERLNYDTIDGMEREDLELFWRNNHMYKQHWFKRWFNKKCRKEAITVLNDY
;
A
#
# COMPACT_ATOMS: atom_id res chain seq x y z
N MET A 1 1.24 1.15 -55.11
CA MET A 1 1.96 1.26 -53.83
C MET A 1 0.93 1.45 -52.72
N GLY A 2 0.51 0.36 -52.06
CA GLY A 2 -0.47 0.43 -50.98
C GLY A 2 0.22 0.74 -49.66
N ASN A 3 -0.05 1.91 -49.09
CA ASN A 3 0.37 2.27 -47.73
C ASN A 3 -0.24 1.27 -46.73
N LYS A 4 0.57 0.33 -46.24
CA LYS A 4 0.24 -0.44 -45.04
C LYS A 4 0.17 0.56 -43.89
N LYS A 5 -1.04 0.93 -43.48
CA LYS A 5 -1.26 1.60 -42.19
C LYS A 5 -0.74 0.65 -41.11
N GLU A 6 0.34 1.03 -40.44
CA GLU A 6 0.78 0.35 -39.23
C GLU A 6 -0.38 0.33 -38.26
N LYS A 7 -0.83 -0.88 -37.92
CA LYS A 7 -1.89 -1.10 -36.96
C LYS A 7 -1.26 -0.86 -35.59
N ILE A 8 -1.40 0.35 -35.07
CA ILE A 8 -1.05 0.66 -33.68
C ILE A 8 -2.01 -0.17 -32.82
N VAL A 9 -1.50 -1.27 -32.29
CA VAL A 9 -2.20 -2.06 -31.29
C VAL A 9 -1.97 -1.36 -29.97
N GLU A 10 -2.98 -0.66 -29.48
CA GLU A 10 -2.99 -0.20 -28.09
C GLU A 10 -3.05 -1.45 -27.21
N VAL A 11 -1.89 -1.90 -26.76
CA VAL A 11 -1.82 -3.02 -25.83
C VAL A 11 -2.37 -2.50 -24.51
N SER A 12 -3.64 -2.81 -24.20
CA SER A 12 -4.14 -2.75 -22.82
C SER A 12 -3.29 -3.72 -21.99
N ARG A 13 -2.13 -3.25 -21.51
CA ARG A 13 -1.22 -4.03 -20.66
C ARG A 13 -1.75 -4.16 -19.23
N PHE A 14 -2.99 -3.73 -18.99
CA PHE A 14 -3.52 -3.42 -17.67
C PHE A 14 -4.52 -4.44 -17.11
N ASP A 15 -5.10 -5.29 -17.95
CA ASP A 15 -6.11 -6.28 -17.52
C ASP A 15 -5.55 -7.27 -16.50
N LYS A 16 -4.28 -7.65 -16.63
CA LYS A 16 -3.59 -8.55 -15.68
C LYS A 16 -3.38 -7.97 -14.27
N TYR A 17 -3.74 -6.71 -14.06
CA TYR A 17 -3.64 -6.04 -12.77
C TYR A 17 -5.02 -5.65 -12.18
N ALA A 18 -6.12 -6.00 -12.85
CA ALA A 18 -7.47 -5.73 -12.38
C ALA A 18 -7.74 -6.41 -11.01
N GLU A 19 -7.31 -7.65 -10.82
CA GLU A 19 -7.50 -8.41 -9.57
C GLU A 19 -6.84 -7.76 -8.35
N ILE A 20 -5.65 -7.14 -8.50
CA ILE A 20 -5.00 -6.43 -7.39
C ILE A 20 -5.83 -5.22 -6.99
N ASN A 21 -6.41 -4.54 -7.97
CA ASN A 21 -7.27 -3.40 -7.69
C ASN A 21 -8.54 -3.84 -6.97
N GLU A 22 -9.24 -4.83 -7.52
CA GLU A 22 -10.50 -5.37 -6.98
C GLU A 22 -10.35 -5.91 -5.56
N VAL A 23 -9.22 -6.54 -5.24
CA VAL A 23 -9.02 -7.17 -3.94
C VAL A 23 -8.37 -6.24 -2.92
N TYR A 24 -7.39 -5.42 -3.32
CA TYR A 24 -6.52 -4.73 -2.35
C TYR A 24 -6.58 -3.19 -2.40
N SER A 25 -7.17 -2.57 -3.44
CA SER A 25 -7.08 -1.11 -3.60
C SER A 25 -8.39 -0.35 -3.80
N SER A 26 -9.52 -1.00 -4.10
CA SER A 26 -10.71 -0.28 -4.60
C SER A 26 -11.93 -0.24 -3.67
N LEU A 27 -11.97 -0.99 -2.57
CA LEU A 27 -13.15 -1.05 -1.69
C LEU A 27 -12.80 -0.85 -0.22
N ASP A 28 -13.51 0.09 0.42
CA ASP A 28 -13.54 0.21 1.87
C ASP A 28 -14.02 -1.10 2.48
N ARG A 29 -13.27 -1.60 3.47
CA ARG A 29 -13.59 -2.84 4.17
C ARG A 29 -14.03 -2.56 5.59
N THR A 30 -15.17 -3.13 5.97
CA THR A 30 -15.65 -3.08 7.34
C THR A 30 -15.10 -4.28 8.12
N TYR A 31 -14.52 -4.02 9.29
CA TYR A 31 -14.01 -5.04 10.20
C TYR A 31 -14.76 -4.98 11.53
N GLN A 32 -15.23 -6.13 12.01
CA GLN A 32 -15.72 -6.26 13.39
C GLN A 32 -14.54 -6.57 14.30
N ILE A 33 -14.35 -5.75 15.33
CA ILE A 33 -13.25 -5.89 16.28
C ILE A 33 -13.79 -6.04 17.71
N ASN A 34 -13.19 -6.96 18.47
CA ASN A 34 -13.45 -7.09 19.89
C ASN A 34 -12.52 -6.13 20.65
N VAL A 35 -13.10 -5.10 21.27
CA VAL A 35 -12.33 -4.09 22.00
C VAL A 35 -12.26 -4.44 23.50
N PRO A 36 -11.06 -4.66 24.07
CA PRO A 36 -10.90 -4.96 25.49
C PRO A 36 -11.54 -3.91 26.40
N SER A 37 -12.12 -4.34 27.52
CA SER A 37 -12.82 -3.44 28.46
C SER A 37 -11.92 -2.35 29.02
N ASN A 38 -10.71 -2.69 29.44
CA ASN A 38 -9.70 -1.74 29.91
C ASN A 38 -9.33 -0.70 28.84
N PHE A 39 -9.23 -1.09 27.57
CA PHE A 39 -8.96 -0.15 26.48
C PHE A 39 -10.14 0.79 26.24
N ARG A 40 -11.38 0.28 26.31
CA ARG A 40 -12.60 1.12 26.25
C ARG A 40 -12.66 2.11 27.41
N MET A 41 -12.36 1.67 28.63
CA MET A 41 -12.29 2.56 29.80
C MET A 41 -11.27 3.68 29.60
N LEU A 42 -10.08 3.35 29.08
CA LEU A 42 -9.04 4.33 28.78
C LEU A 42 -9.52 5.35 27.74
N CYS A 43 -10.15 4.88 26.65
CA CYS A 43 -10.74 5.73 25.62
C CYS A 43 -11.79 6.69 26.20
N THR A 44 -12.67 6.21 27.08
CA THR A 44 -13.67 7.03 27.76
C THR A 44 -13.05 8.09 28.67
N ILE A 45 -12.02 7.73 29.45
CA ILE A 45 -11.34 8.68 30.35
C ILE A 45 -10.64 9.79 29.56
N LEU A 46 -10.05 9.46 28.42
CA LEU A 46 -9.27 10.39 27.61
C LEU A 46 -10.10 11.15 26.57
N ASP A 47 -11.40 10.89 26.48
CA ASP A 47 -12.31 11.42 25.46
C ASP A 47 -11.80 11.18 24.02
N VAL A 48 -11.38 9.94 23.74
CA VAL A 48 -10.90 9.52 22.42
C VAL A 48 -11.68 8.31 21.93
N LYS A 49 -12.03 8.27 20.63
CA LYS A 49 -12.70 7.10 20.04
C LYS A 49 -11.68 6.04 19.64
N VAL A 50 -12.07 4.77 19.81
CA VAL A 50 -11.27 3.61 19.36
C VAL A 50 -10.94 3.70 17.86
N ASP A 51 -11.93 4.09 17.06
CA ASP A 51 -11.80 4.23 15.60
C ASP A 51 -10.74 5.26 15.22
N ASP A 52 -10.68 6.39 15.92
CA ASP A 52 -9.68 7.45 15.67
C ASP A 52 -8.26 6.92 15.92
N ILE A 53 -8.06 6.17 17.01
CA ILE A 53 -6.74 5.59 17.34
C ILE A 53 -6.29 4.59 16.27
N LEU A 54 -7.20 3.73 15.83
CA LEU A 54 -6.91 2.72 14.81
C LEU A 54 -6.61 3.37 13.46
N LYS A 55 -7.42 4.34 13.03
CA LYS A 55 -7.21 5.11 11.80
C LYS A 55 -5.89 5.86 11.82
N ASP A 56 -5.58 6.54 12.92
CA ASP A 56 -4.30 7.24 13.11
C ASP A 56 -3.12 6.28 12.95
N PHE A 57 -3.16 5.12 13.62
CA PHE A 57 -2.09 4.13 13.49
C PHE A 57 -1.95 3.62 12.05
N MET A 58 -3.06 3.25 11.40
CA MET A 58 -3.07 2.77 10.01
C MET A 58 -2.50 3.82 9.05
N TRP A 59 -2.89 5.08 9.17
CA TRP A 59 -2.38 6.17 8.32
C TRP A 59 -0.90 6.50 8.60
N LEU A 60 -0.47 6.40 9.85
CA LEU A 60 0.91 6.64 10.24
C LEU A 60 1.86 5.60 9.64
N VAL A 61 1.50 4.31 9.75
CA VAL A 61 2.35 3.19 9.33
C VAL A 61 2.35 2.98 7.81
N SER A 62 1.24 3.27 7.13
CA SER A 62 1.07 3.10 5.68
C SER A 62 1.60 4.26 4.83
N TYR A 63 2.15 5.32 5.44
CA TYR A 63 2.55 6.53 4.71
C TYR A 63 1.41 7.23 3.93
N SER A 64 0.16 7.06 4.37
CA SER A 64 -1.00 7.71 3.74
C SER A 64 -0.86 9.24 3.67
N VAL A 65 -1.34 9.78 2.54
CA VAL A 65 -1.25 11.19 2.12
C VAL A 65 -2.03 12.12 3.05
N HIS A 66 -3.14 11.65 3.62
CA HIS A 66 -4.16 12.46 4.29
C HIS A 66 -3.81 12.95 5.70
N SER A 67 -2.54 13.01 6.08
CA SER A 67 -2.19 13.22 7.48
C SER A 67 -1.12 14.30 7.68
N ASN A 68 -1.51 15.36 8.42
CA ASN A 68 -0.63 16.34 9.06
C ASN A 68 0.21 15.68 10.17
N THR A 69 0.90 14.60 9.83
CA THR A 69 1.63 13.75 10.77
C THR A 69 3.11 14.09 10.74
N THR A 70 3.69 14.23 11.93
CA THR A 70 5.12 14.48 12.04
C THR A 70 5.92 13.20 11.75
N ASN A 71 7.12 13.37 11.20
CA ASN A 71 8.08 12.27 11.04
C ASN A 71 8.33 11.50 12.35
N LYS A 72 8.23 12.18 13.51
CA LYS A 72 8.36 11.55 14.83
C LYS A 72 7.24 10.54 15.10
N ARG A 73 5.97 10.90 14.84
CA ARG A 73 4.83 9.99 15.02
C ARG A 73 4.94 8.77 14.10
N ARG A 74 5.35 8.96 12.84
CA ARG A 74 5.57 7.86 11.89
C ARG A 74 6.67 6.90 12.34
N LYS A 75 7.80 7.44 12.81
CA LYS A 75 8.89 6.62 13.38
C LYS A 75 8.42 5.79 14.58
N ALA A 76 7.59 6.37 15.46
CA ALA A 76 7.04 5.66 16.61
C ALA A 76 6.09 4.52 16.17
N ALA A 77 5.19 4.79 15.21
CA ALA A 77 4.29 3.77 14.66
C ALA A 77 5.06 2.61 13.98
N ARG A 78 6.09 2.93 13.19
CA ARG A 78 7.00 1.92 12.60
C ARG A 78 7.69 1.11 13.69
N LYS A 79 8.24 1.73 14.73
CA LYS A 79 8.89 1.03 15.85
C LYS A 79 7.94 0.07 16.55
N PHE A 80 6.71 0.51 16.83
CA PHE A 80 5.67 -0.36 17.40
C PHE A 80 5.37 -1.55 16.48
N PHE A 81 5.12 -1.30 15.20
CA PHE A 81 4.85 -2.35 14.20
C PHE A 81 5.96 -3.42 14.16
N MET A 82 7.22 -2.98 14.15
CA MET A 82 8.38 -3.86 14.16
C MET A 82 8.51 -4.64 15.47
N SER A 83 8.22 -4.02 16.62
CA SER A 83 8.27 -4.69 17.93
C SER A 83 7.24 -5.82 18.06
N CYS A 84 6.11 -5.73 17.35
CA CYS A 84 5.09 -6.77 17.29
C CYS A 84 5.48 -7.93 16.34
N ARG A 85 6.61 -7.85 15.64
CA ARG A 85 7.11 -8.87 14.70
C ARG A 85 6.14 -9.19 13.56
N TYR A 86 5.29 -8.23 13.18
CA TYR A 86 4.38 -8.41 12.05
C TYR A 86 5.16 -8.69 10.75
N GLY A 87 4.77 -9.73 10.02
CA GLY A 87 5.38 -10.11 8.73
C GLY A 87 6.73 -10.82 8.82
N GLN A 88 7.35 -10.93 10.00
CA GLN A 88 8.68 -11.53 10.18
C GLN A 88 8.81 -13.03 9.81
N PRO A 89 7.74 -13.86 9.81
CA PRO A 89 7.82 -15.20 9.23
C PRO A 89 8.09 -15.21 7.71
N GLY A 90 7.64 -14.18 6.98
CA GLY A 90 7.80 -14.10 5.52
C GLY A 90 9.00 -13.26 5.07
N TYR A 91 9.33 -12.22 5.83
CA TYR A 91 10.29 -11.19 5.45
C TYR A 91 11.29 -10.90 6.56
N SER A 92 12.53 -10.57 6.19
CA SER A 92 13.50 -10.07 7.17
C SER A 92 13.14 -8.66 7.64
N GLU A 93 13.72 -8.24 8.76
CA GLU A 93 13.53 -6.88 9.27
C GLU A 93 13.99 -5.82 8.24
N GLU A 94 15.10 -6.05 7.55
CA GLU A 94 15.59 -5.17 6.49
C GLU A 94 14.59 -5.05 5.33
N GLN A 95 13.94 -6.16 4.97
CA GLN A 95 12.94 -6.19 3.90
C GLN A 95 11.68 -5.41 4.27
N ILE A 96 11.19 -5.57 5.51
CA ILE A 96 10.03 -4.81 6.00
C ILE A 96 10.39 -3.32 6.10
N ASN A 97 11.59 -3.01 6.56
CA ASN A 97 12.10 -1.65 6.58
C ASN A 97 12.17 -1.04 5.17
N GLN A 98 12.64 -1.80 4.18
CA GLN A 98 12.64 -1.40 2.79
C GLN A 98 11.22 -1.10 2.27
N MET A 99 10.22 -1.93 2.60
CA MET A 99 8.82 -1.65 2.24
C MET A 99 8.35 -0.29 2.76
N PHE A 100 8.66 0.03 4.02
CA PHE A 100 8.31 1.32 4.61
C PHE A 100 9.02 2.50 3.95
N ASP A 101 10.29 2.34 3.59
CA ASP A 101 11.06 3.40 2.93
C ASP A 101 10.56 3.65 1.50
N GLU A 102 10.11 2.61 0.80
CA GLU A 102 9.48 2.71 -0.51
C GLU A 102 8.11 3.41 -0.44
N LEU A 103 7.25 3.05 0.53
CA LEU A 103 5.97 3.75 0.77
C LEU A 103 6.17 5.22 1.15
N LYS A 104 7.23 5.52 1.91
CA LYS A 104 7.60 6.90 2.22
C LYS A 104 8.00 7.68 0.97
N ALA A 105 8.82 7.08 0.09
CA ALA A 105 9.24 7.70 -1.16
C ALA A 105 8.04 7.95 -2.08
N GLU A 106 7.14 6.98 -2.18
CA GLU A 106 5.89 7.13 -2.90
C GLU A 106 5.07 8.33 -2.41
N ARG A 107 4.89 8.50 -1.09
CA ARG A 107 4.21 9.66 -0.53
C ARG A 107 4.86 10.97 -0.99
N LEU A 108 6.19 11.05 -1.00
CA LEU A 108 6.91 12.26 -1.41
C LEU A 108 6.64 12.64 -2.88
N ASN A 109 6.33 11.66 -3.75
CA ASN A 109 5.95 11.96 -5.13
C ASN A 109 4.62 12.74 -5.20
N TYR A 110 3.74 12.62 -4.20
CA TYR A 110 2.51 13.42 -4.17
C TYR A 110 2.79 14.89 -3.92
N ASP A 111 3.93 15.23 -3.29
CA ASP A 111 4.35 16.60 -3.04
C ASP A 111 4.93 17.26 -4.32
N THR A 112 5.12 16.51 -5.41
CA THR A 112 5.70 17.01 -6.67
C THR A 112 4.67 17.34 -7.75
N ILE A 113 3.37 17.13 -7.48
CA ILE A 113 2.30 17.32 -8.49
C ILE A 113 1.78 18.75 -8.57
N ASP A 114 2.23 19.64 -7.68
CA ASP A 114 1.83 21.04 -7.67
C ASP A 114 2.30 21.75 -8.96
N GLY A 115 1.38 22.47 -9.61
CA GLY A 115 1.65 23.13 -10.90
C GLY A 115 1.70 22.23 -12.14
N MET A 116 1.39 20.92 -12.03
CA MET A 116 1.26 20.05 -13.21
C MET A 116 -0.01 20.36 -14.00
N GLU A 117 0.10 20.39 -15.33
CA GLU A 117 -1.05 20.46 -16.23
C GLU A 117 -1.93 19.20 -16.12
N ARG A 118 -3.22 19.31 -16.48
CA ARG A 118 -4.18 18.22 -16.30
C ARG A 118 -3.75 16.91 -16.96
N GLU A 119 -3.20 16.96 -18.17
CA GLU A 119 -2.78 15.78 -18.92
C GLU A 119 -1.57 15.09 -18.26
N ASP A 120 -0.61 15.88 -17.77
CA ASP A 120 0.55 15.39 -17.02
C ASP A 120 0.13 14.80 -15.67
N LEU A 121 -0.86 15.40 -15.01
CA LEU A 121 -1.42 14.88 -13.77
C LEU A 121 -2.10 13.52 -14.00
N GLU A 122 -2.85 13.36 -15.09
CA GLU A 122 -3.45 12.07 -15.45
C GLU A 122 -2.38 11.01 -15.71
N LEU A 123 -1.34 11.35 -16.48
CA LEU A 123 -0.22 10.46 -16.75
C LEU A 123 0.53 10.07 -15.46
N PHE A 124 0.76 11.04 -14.57
CA PHE A 124 1.35 10.83 -13.26
C PHE A 124 0.54 9.81 -12.45
N TRP A 125 -0.78 9.97 -12.36
CA TRP A 125 -1.63 9.04 -11.61
C TRP A 125 -1.62 7.62 -12.20
N ARG A 126 -1.67 7.50 -13.54
CA ARG A 126 -1.56 6.20 -14.22
C ARG A 126 -0.22 5.53 -13.92
N ASN A 127 0.88 6.28 -13.95
CA ASN A 127 2.22 5.77 -13.65
C ASN A 127 2.36 5.36 -12.17
N ASN A 128 1.93 6.22 -11.25
CA ASN A 128 1.94 5.93 -9.82
C ASN A 128 1.10 4.68 -9.49
N HIS A 129 -0.05 4.52 -10.15
CA HIS A 129 -0.88 3.33 -10.04
C HIS A 129 -0.16 2.06 -10.52
N MET A 130 0.49 2.10 -11.69
CA MET A 130 1.31 0.99 -12.20
C MET A 130 2.44 0.63 -11.22
N TYR A 131 3.10 1.64 -10.66
CA TYR A 131 4.16 1.43 -9.68
C TYR A 131 3.66 0.69 -8.44
N LYS A 132 2.51 1.11 -7.86
CA LYS A 132 1.88 0.43 -6.71
C LYS A 132 1.61 -1.04 -6.97
N GLN A 133 1.02 -1.35 -8.12
CA GLN A 133 0.70 -2.73 -8.51
C GLN A 133 1.96 -3.58 -8.65
N HIS A 134 3.00 -3.04 -9.30
CA HIS A 134 4.29 -3.69 -9.42
C HIS A 134 4.96 -3.91 -8.05
N TRP A 135 4.95 -2.87 -7.20
CA TRP A 135 5.48 -2.91 -5.84
C TRP A 135 4.84 -4.03 -5.02
N PHE A 136 3.51 -4.09 -5.01
CA PHE A 136 2.75 -5.13 -4.31
C PHE A 136 3.14 -6.52 -4.81
N LYS A 137 3.08 -6.75 -6.13
CA LYS A 137 3.40 -8.05 -6.74
C LYS A 137 4.82 -8.51 -6.42
N ARG A 138 5.79 -7.61 -6.48
CA ARG A 138 7.20 -7.91 -6.17
C ARG A 138 7.35 -8.43 -4.75
N TRP A 139 6.74 -7.75 -3.78
CA TRP A 139 6.82 -8.17 -2.38
C TRP A 139 5.98 -9.41 -2.09
N PHE A 140 4.76 -9.49 -2.60
CA PHE A 140 3.87 -10.65 -2.48
C PHE A 140 4.55 -11.93 -3.00
N ASN A 141 5.07 -11.90 -4.23
CA ASN A 141 5.75 -13.05 -4.83
C ASN A 141 7.03 -13.44 -4.10
N LYS A 142 7.73 -12.49 -3.46
CA LYS A 142 8.94 -12.80 -2.69
C LYS A 142 8.65 -13.66 -1.46
N LYS A 143 7.46 -13.51 -0.86
CA LYS A 143 6.96 -14.42 0.19
C LYS A 143 6.54 -15.76 -0.41
N CYS A 144 5.69 -15.75 -1.44
CA CYS A 144 5.17 -16.98 -2.06
C CYS A 144 6.28 -17.85 -2.68
N ARG A 145 7.38 -17.28 -3.17
CA ARG A 145 8.53 -18.05 -3.70
C ARG A 145 9.29 -18.87 -2.64
N LYS A 146 9.10 -18.62 -1.35
CA LYS A 146 9.60 -19.51 -0.29
C LYS A 146 8.70 -20.73 -0.07
N GLU A 147 7.42 -20.63 -0.41
CA GLU A 147 6.44 -21.73 -0.33
C GLU A 147 6.23 -22.42 -1.69
N ALA A 148 6.60 -21.78 -2.80
CA ALA A 148 6.51 -22.31 -4.15
C ALA A 148 7.80 -23.06 -4.55
N ILE A 149 8.06 -24.18 -3.88
CA ILE A 149 8.43 -25.39 -4.61
C ILE A 149 7.08 -26.06 -4.92
N THR A 150 6.80 -26.22 -6.22
CA THR A 150 5.68 -26.97 -6.83
C THR A 150 4.24 -26.53 -6.51
N VAL A 151 3.69 -25.62 -7.33
CA VAL A 151 2.33 -25.77 -7.91
C VAL A 151 2.31 -25.13 -9.33
N LEU A 152 3.21 -25.58 -10.19
CA LEU A 152 3.11 -25.37 -11.64
C LEU A 152 3.05 -26.70 -12.41
N ASN A 153 2.66 -27.77 -11.71
CA ASN A 153 2.06 -28.95 -12.31
C ASN A 153 0.75 -29.19 -11.54
N ASP A 154 -0.30 -29.48 -12.29
CA ASP A 154 -1.68 -29.79 -11.86
C ASP A 154 -2.64 -28.60 -11.86
N TYR A 155 -2.74 -27.91 -13.00
CA TYR A 155 -3.99 -27.78 -13.78
C TYR A 155 -3.66 -27.77 -15.27
#